data_AF-A0A8T4JJ84-F1
#
_entry.id   AF-A0A8T4JJ84-F1
#
_cell.length_a   1.000
_cell.length_b   1.000
_cell.length_c   1.000
_cell.angle_alpha   90.00
_cell.angle_beta   90.00
_cell.angle_gamma   90.00
#
_symmetry.space_group_name_H-M   'P 1'
#
loop_
_entity.id
_entity.type
_entity.pdbx_description
1 polymer ?
#
loop_
_entity_poly.entity_id
_entity_poly.type
_entity_poly.pdbx_seq_one_letter_code
_entity_poly.pdbx_strand_id
1 'polypeptide(L)'
;FRKCVTCKRPAKNKFLITWFCDYCKKEIVNMEGTFNNRKKSKCPDCRKDLIEVRKTEILTCDYCKTNSNKNPELFDEKEGFATEKLIEADIILVAPRHLFRMPYSLHEKTALASIVIDKDKIKDFQITDAKSLKVEIKDYYPKPKPDEARELLLQALDWAEEKERKEKIIEERKSNIIIPDNQKPNYNKKDNKEFNTPKITNPNDEIFPPCIKAILKGIKGDGKKRALFILLNFLKTIGVEDKDIEKRIYEWNEKNEYPLKKGYIMSQLSWQKRNSSRMPPNCTNPMYMDLQICNADDLCKIIKNPINYAFKKFFKKG
;
A
#
# COMPACT_ATOMS: atom_id res chain seq x y z
N PHE A 1 13.44 -27.88 0.29
CA PHE A 1 14.54 -26.98 -0.18
C PHE A 1 15.80 -27.80 -0.35
N ARG A 2 16.55 -27.64 -1.45
CA ARG A 2 17.80 -28.38 -1.69
C ARG A 2 19.00 -27.65 -1.07
N LYS A 3 19.94 -28.38 -0.47
CA LYS A 3 21.12 -27.81 0.20
C LYS A 3 22.41 -28.40 -0.37
N CYS A 4 23.48 -27.63 -0.33
CA CYS A 4 24.80 -28.15 -0.64
C CYS A 4 25.25 -29.07 0.51
N VAL A 5 25.58 -30.33 0.20
CA VAL A 5 26.00 -31.35 1.18
C VAL A 5 27.24 -30.90 1.94
N THR A 6 28.18 -30.23 1.25
CA THR A 6 29.46 -29.79 1.81
C THR A 6 29.30 -28.69 2.87
N CYS A 7 28.52 -27.63 2.59
CA CYS A 7 28.42 -26.47 3.50
C CYS A 7 27.07 -26.34 4.21
N LYS A 8 26.12 -27.25 3.94
CA LYS A 8 24.75 -27.29 4.51
C LYS A 8 23.92 -26.02 4.27
N ARG A 9 24.36 -25.13 3.37
CA ARG A 9 23.65 -23.90 2.99
C ARG A 9 22.59 -24.18 1.92
N PRO A 10 21.51 -23.37 1.85
CA PRO A 10 20.51 -23.48 0.80
C PRO A 10 21.16 -23.27 -0.58
N ALA A 11 20.85 -24.18 -1.51
CA ALA A 11 21.26 -24.04 -2.91
C ALA A 11 20.35 -23.03 -3.62
N LYS A 12 20.91 -22.30 -4.58
CA LYS A 12 20.15 -21.38 -5.44
C LYS A 12 19.90 -22.01 -6.80
N ASN A 13 18.68 -21.87 -7.30
CA ASN A 13 18.35 -22.26 -8.67
C ASN A 13 18.91 -21.20 -9.63
N LYS A 14 19.64 -21.64 -10.63
CA LYS A 14 20.09 -20.83 -11.78
C LYS A 14 19.84 -21.61 -13.05
N PHE A 15 19.80 -20.93 -14.19
CA PHE A 15 19.68 -21.59 -15.48
C PHE A 15 21.00 -21.65 -16.23
N LEU A 16 21.26 -22.77 -16.88
CA LEU A 16 22.31 -22.97 -17.85
C LEU A 16 21.68 -22.86 -19.24
N ILE A 17 22.09 -21.83 -19.99
CA ILE A 17 21.51 -21.47 -21.28
C ILE A 17 22.49 -21.85 -22.38
N THR A 18 22.03 -22.65 -23.33
CA THR A 18 22.75 -23.01 -24.56
C THR A 18 22.29 -22.10 -25.68
N TRP A 19 23.25 -21.39 -26.24
CA TRP A 19 23.10 -20.42 -27.30
C TRP A 19 23.71 -20.95 -28.59
N PHE A 20 23.06 -20.76 -29.73
CA PHE A 20 23.60 -21.10 -31.04
C PHE A 20 23.81 -19.84 -31.88
N CYS A 21 24.98 -19.77 -32.53
CA CYS A 21 25.27 -18.75 -33.52
C CYS A 21 25.04 -19.31 -34.92
N ASP A 22 23.99 -18.85 -35.60
CA ASP A 22 23.64 -19.30 -36.95
C ASP A 22 24.75 -18.99 -37.99
N TYR A 23 25.52 -17.93 -37.77
CA TYR A 23 26.59 -17.53 -38.68
C TYR A 23 27.90 -18.29 -38.45
N CYS A 24 28.31 -18.47 -37.20
CA CYS A 24 29.54 -19.21 -36.87
C CYS A 24 29.32 -20.72 -36.75
N LYS A 25 28.06 -21.17 -36.75
CA LYS A 25 27.64 -22.56 -36.49
C LYS A 25 28.25 -23.16 -35.22
N LYS A 26 28.35 -22.35 -34.16
CA LYS A 26 28.91 -22.74 -32.86
C LYS A 26 27.87 -22.64 -31.76
N GLU A 27 27.96 -23.57 -30.82
CA GLU A 27 27.20 -23.57 -29.57
C GLU A 27 28.02 -22.94 -28.44
N ILE A 28 27.35 -22.16 -27.60
CA ILE A 28 27.93 -21.46 -26.46
C ILE A 28 27.03 -21.71 -25.25
N VAL A 29 27.61 -22.22 -24.18
CA VAL A 29 26.89 -22.54 -22.94
C VAL A 29 27.31 -21.57 -21.85
N ASN A 30 26.34 -20.85 -21.25
CA ASN A 30 26.61 -19.91 -20.17
C ASN A 30 25.55 -19.99 -19.07
N MET A 31 25.92 -19.61 -17.85
CA MET A 31 24.95 -19.42 -16.78
C MET A 31 24.14 -18.13 -17.02
N GLU A 32 22.89 -18.13 -16.58
CA GLU A 32 22.03 -16.95 -16.58
C GLU A 32 22.72 -15.77 -15.86
N GLY A 33 22.67 -14.59 -16.49
CA GLY A 33 23.32 -13.37 -16.00
C GLY A 33 24.80 -13.17 -16.40
N THR A 34 25.42 -14.12 -17.11
CA THR A 34 26.84 -13.99 -17.56
C THR A 34 27.00 -12.93 -18.67
N PHE A 35 26.00 -12.79 -19.55
CA PHE A 35 25.93 -11.66 -20.46
C PHE A 35 25.07 -10.57 -19.81
N ASN A 36 25.64 -9.37 -19.65
CA ASN A 36 24.95 -8.17 -19.19
C ASN A 36 23.51 -8.10 -19.74
N ASN A 37 22.57 -7.58 -18.93
CA ASN A 37 21.13 -7.31 -19.13
C ASN A 37 20.71 -6.63 -20.46
N ARG A 38 21.31 -7.01 -21.58
CA ARG A 38 20.96 -6.62 -22.94
C ARG A 38 19.86 -7.57 -23.38
N LYS A 39 18.86 -7.04 -24.09
CA LYS A 39 17.71 -7.79 -24.60
C LYS A 39 18.08 -9.01 -25.46
N LYS A 40 19.32 -9.11 -25.97
CA LYS A 40 19.83 -10.24 -26.78
C LYS A 40 21.32 -10.48 -26.53
N SER A 41 21.70 -11.75 -26.32
CA SER A 41 23.09 -12.21 -26.19
C SER A 41 23.79 -12.17 -27.55
N LYS A 42 25.08 -11.81 -27.60
CA LYS A 42 25.86 -11.69 -28.86
C LYS A 42 27.00 -12.71 -28.92
N CYS A 43 27.26 -13.25 -30.11
CA CYS A 43 28.37 -14.16 -30.36
C CYS A 43 29.72 -13.45 -30.12
N PRO A 44 30.66 -14.02 -29.34
CA PRO A 44 31.98 -13.44 -29.11
C PRO A 44 32.79 -13.25 -30.40
N ASP A 45 32.67 -14.18 -31.34
CA ASP A 45 33.46 -14.20 -32.58
C ASP A 45 32.92 -13.21 -33.63
N CYS A 46 31.61 -13.23 -33.91
CA CYS A 46 31.03 -12.45 -35.01
C CYS A 46 30.07 -11.34 -34.57
N ARG A 47 29.84 -11.16 -33.25
CA ARG A 47 28.95 -10.15 -32.65
C ARG A 47 27.48 -10.15 -33.11
N LYS A 48 27.05 -11.18 -33.86
CA LYS A 48 25.63 -11.38 -34.22
C LYS A 48 24.83 -11.90 -33.03
N ASP A 49 23.53 -11.67 -33.08
CA ASP A 49 22.60 -12.13 -32.04
C ASP A 49 22.60 -13.66 -31.98
N LEU A 50 22.65 -14.20 -30.77
CA LEU A 50 22.57 -15.63 -30.51
C LEU A 50 21.13 -16.08 -30.36
N ILE A 51 20.86 -17.31 -30.79
CA ILE A 51 19.55 -17.97 -30.66
C ILE A 51 19.59 -18.87 -29.43
N GLU A 52 18.62 -18.76 -28.53
CA GLU A 52 18.48 -19.66 -27.39
C GLU A 52 17.95 -21.02 -27.89
N VAL A 53 18.71 -22.09 -27.68
CA VAL A 53 18.33 -23.45 -28.11
C VAL A 53 17.82 -24.27 -26.94
N ARG A 54 18.43 -24.12 -25.76
CA ARG A 54 18.08 -24.90 -24.57
C ARG A 54 18.32 -24.12 -23.29
N LYS A 55 17.38 -24.24 -22.35
CA LYS A 55 17.48 -23.71 -20.99
C LYS A 55 17.31 -24.85 -20.00
N THR A 56 18.34 -25.14 -19.22
CA THR A 56 18.33 -26.22 -18.22
C THR A 56 18.48 -25.64 -16.82
N GLU A 57 17.61 -26.03 -15.89
CA GLU A 57 17.71 -25.61 -14.48
C GLU A 57 18.83 -26.37 -13.76
N ILE A 58 19.67 -25.64 -13.03
CA ILE A 58 20.79 -26.17 -12.26
C ILE A 58 20.81 -25.56 -10.85
N LEU A 59 21.28 -26.33 -9.88
CA LEU A 59 21.51 -25.87 -8.52
C LEU A 59 22.94 -25.36 -8.40
N THR A 60 23.11 -24.24 -7.72
CA THR A 60 24.41 -23.63 -7.48
C THR A 60 24.62 -23.33 -6.00
N CYS A 61 25.85 -23.56 -5.53
CA CYS A 61 26.29 -23.15 -4.21
C CYS A 61 27.32 -22.04 -4.37
N ASP A 62 26.93 -20.79 -4.10
CA ASP A 62 27.82 -19.64 -4.24
C ASP A 62 29.05 -19.71 -3.30
N TYR A 63 28.92 -20.41 -2.15
CA TYR A 63 29.99 -20.56 -1.17
C TYR A 63 31.05 -21.59 -1.60
N CYS A 64 30.60 -22.79 -1.99
CA CYS A 64 31.49 -23.87 -2.44
C CYS A 64 31.87 -23.76 -3.92
N LYS A 65 31.31 -22.77 -4.65
CA LYS A 65 31.52 -22.55 -6.08
C LYS A 65 31.28 -23.81 -6.94
N THR A 66 30.32 -24.64 -6.55
CA THR A 66 29.95 -25.88 -7.26
C THR A 66 28.51 -25.82 -7.78
N ASN A 67 28.19 -26.66 -8.76
CA ASN A 67 26.87 -26.75 -9.37
C ASN A 67 26.45 -28.19 -9.66
N SER A 68 25.13 -28.43 -9.74
CA SER A 68 24.56 -29.77 -9.94
C SER A 68 24.79 -30.33 -11.34
N ASN A 69 25.21 -29.50 -12.31
CA ASN A 69 25.56 -29.96 -13.65
C ASN A 69 26.90 -30.70 -13.67
N LYS A 70 27.82 -30.34 -12.78
CA LYS A 70 29.13 -31.01 -12.63
C LYS A 70 29.09 -32.05 -11.52
N ASN A 71 28.48 -31.72 -10.39
CA ASN A 71 28.50 -32.53 -9.17
C ASN A 71 27.07 -32.66 -8.58
N PRO A 72 26.17 -33.43 -9.20
CA PRO A 72 24.79 -33.58 -8.74
C PRO A 72 24.69 -34.16 -7.32
N GLU A 73 25.59 -35.06 -6.94
CA GLU A 73 25.67 -35.71 -5.63
C GLU A 73 25.92 -34.73 -4.46
N LEU A 74 26.37 -33.51 -4.76
CA LEU A 74 26.60 -32.47 -3.75
C LEU A 74 25.33 -31.69 -3.38
N PHE A 75 24.17 -32.05 -3.92
CA PHE A 75 22.90 -31.36 -3.69
C PHE A 75 21.83 -32.34 -3.22
N ASP A 76 21.55 -32.30 -1.93
CA ASP A 76 20.62 -33.23 -1.29
C ASP A 76 19.29 -32.55 -0.96
N GLU A 77 18.22 -33.33 -1.04
CA GLU A 77 16.85 -32.88 -0.83
C GLU A 77 16.47 -33.11 0.63
N LYS A 78 16.41 -32.03 1.42
CA LYS A 78 15.89 -32.11 2.78
C LYS A 78 14.43 -31.65 2.83
N GLU A 79 13.58 -32.49 3.43
CA GLU A 79 12.33 -32.12 4.07
C GLU A 79 12.63 -31.24 5.29
N GLY A 80 12.94 -29.97 5.04
CA GLY A 80 13.00 -28.95 6.08
C GLY A 80 11.69 -28.18 6.08
N PHE A 81 10.92 -28.29 7.17
CA PHE A 81 9.85 -27.35 7.48
C PHE A 81 10.42 -25.93 7.39
N ALA A 82 9.89 -25.13 6.48
CA ALA A 82 10.32 -23.74 6.30
C ALA A 82 9.85 -22.91 7.51
N THR A 83 10.70 -22.77 8.52
CA THR A 83 10.55 -21.78 9.58
C THR A 83 10.41 -20.36 9.03
N GLU A 84 10.83 -20.11 7.79
CA GLU A 84 10.59 -18.88 7.04
C GLU A 84 9.10 -18.53 6.92
N LYS A 85 8.19 -19.53 6.83
CA LYS A 85 6.74 -19.28 6.88
C LYS A 85 6.24 -18.83 8.26
N LEU A 86 6.93 -19.21 9.34
CA LEU A 86 6.62 -18.74 10.69
C LEU A 86 7.18 -17.34 10.97
N ILE A 87 8.20 -16.92 10.22
CA ILE A 87 8.84 -15.60 10.30
C ILE A 87 8.24 -14.63 9.26
N GLU A 88 7.03 -14.90 8.75
CA GLU A 88 6.12 -13.86 8.26
C GLU A 88 5.53 -13.02 9.43
N ALA A 89 6.23 -12.96 10.58
CA ALA A 89 6.06 -11.87 11.51
C ALA A 89 6.51 -10.58 10.79
N ASP A 90 5.54 -9.71 10.58
CA ASP A 90 5.60 -8.48 9.79
C ASP A 90 6.96 -7.76 9.90
N ILE A 91 7.83 -7.93 8.89
CA ILE A 91 9.17 -7.28 8.82
C ILE A 91 9.02 -5.74 8.80
N ILE A 92 7.80 -5.23 8.60
CA ILE A 92 7.44 -3.82 8.81
C ILE A 92 7.76 -3.36 10.24
N LEU A 93 7.70 -4.24 11.26
CA LEU A 93 8.12 -3.94 12.64
C LEU A 93 9.63 -3.62 12.77
N VAL A 94 10.45 -4.12 11.84
CA VAL A 94 11.92 -3.98 11.87
C VAL A 94 12.41 -2.87 10.93
N ALA A 95 11.50 -2.20 10.20
CA ALA A 95 11.88 -1.08 9.35
C ALA A 95 12.41 0.10 10.20
N PRO A 96 13.56 0.73 9.85
CA PRO A 96 14.24 1.76 10.66
C PRO A 96 13.42 3.01 11.03
N ARG A 97 12.18 3.13 10.56
CA ARG A 97 11.30 4.28 10.76
C ARG A 97 10.07 3.99 11.63
N HIS A 98 9.95 2.80 12.21
CA HIS A 98 8.75 2.38 12.95
C HIS A 98 9.04 1.66 14.28
N LEU A 99 10.25 1.76 14.84
CA LEU A 99 10.47 1.30 16.20
C LEU A 99 9.72 2.24 17.16
N PHE A 100 8.59 1.78 17.69
CA PHE A 100 7.99 2.40 18.87
C PHE A 100 9.03 2.31 19.98
N ARG A 101 9.55 3.47 20.40
CA ARG A 101 10.44 3.52 21.54
C ARG A 101 9.66 3.07 22.76
N MET A 102 10.07 1.95 23.35
CA MET A 102 9.47 1.47 24.59
C MET A 102 9.63 2.54 25.68
N PRO A 103 8.69 2.62 26.64
CA PRO A 103 8.89 3.41 27.84
C PRO A 103 10.27 3.12 28.45
N TYR A 104 10.95 4.18 28.85
CA TYR A 104 12.29 4.20 29.43
C TYR A 104 13.44 3.79 28.51
N SER A 105 13.20 3.61 27.21
CA SER A 105 14.29 3.46 26.23
C SER A 105 15.07 4.76 26.05
N LEU A 106 16.39 4.66 25.88
CA LEU A 106 17.28 5.79 25.70
C LEU A 106 17.47 6.12 24.22
N HIS A 107 17.46 7.41 23.91
CA HIS A 107 17.86 7.90 22.60
C HIS A 107 19.38 7.84 22.46
N GLU A 108 19.87 7.15 21.43
CA GLU A 108 21.32 6.93 21.20
C GLU A 108 22.19 8.20 21.21
N LYS A 109 21.72 9.29 20.57
CA LYS A 109 22.49 10.54 20.46
C LYS A 109 22.36 11.47 21.67
N THR A 110 21.18 11.56 22.26
CA THR A 110 20.90 12.57 23.31
C THR A 110 20.88 11.99 24.72
N ALA A 111 20.89 10.66 24.84
CA ALA A 111 20.72 9.92 26.10
C ALA A 111 19.44 10.30 26.89
N LEU A 112 18.47 10.94 26.23
CA LEU A 112 17.15 11.21 26.80
C LEU A 112 16.31 9.94 26.78
N ALA A 113 15.50 9.76 27.81
CA ALA A 113 14.63 8.61 27.97
C ALA A 113 13.22 8.89 27.43
N SER A 114 12.58 7.87 26.88
CA SER A 114 11.15 7.88 26.58
C SER A 114 10.32 7.74 27.86
N ILE A 115 9.98 8.85 28.51
CA ILE A 115 9.32 8.81 29.84
C ILE A 115 7.79 8.64 29.75
N VAL A 116 7.20 8.08 30.81
CA VAL A 116 5.74 8.04 31.01
C VAL A 116 5.28 9.33 31.69
N ILE A 117 4.24 9.96 31.15
CA ILE A 117 3.71 11.25 31.64
C ILE A 117 2.22 11.10 31.92
N ASP A 118 1.76 11.67 33.02
CA ASP A 118 0.33 11.74 33.36
C ASP A 118 -0.37 12.73 32.43
N LYS A 119 -1.63 12.47 32.07
CA LYS A 119 -2.38 13.30 31.11
C LYS A 119 -2.38 14.78 31.48
N ASP A 120 -2.48 15.09 32.77
CA ASP A 120 -2.57 16.46 33.28
C ASP A 120 -1.23 17.21 33.18
N LYS A 121 -0.10 16.50 33.13
CA LYS A 121 1.26 17.06 33.08
C LYS A 121 1.81 17.23 31.66
N ILE A 122 1.02 16.89 30.63
CA ILE A 122 1.45 16.98 29.23
C ILE A 122 1.80 18.43 28.83
N LYS A 123 1.06 19.41 29.34
CA LYS A 123 1.26 20.83 29.00
C LYS A 123 2.55 21.40 29.59
N ASP A 124 2.97 20.88 30.74
CA ASP A 124 4.11 21.40 31.51
C ASP A 124 5.42 20.69 31.16
N PHE A 125 5.37 19.63 30.37
CA PHE A 125 6.52 18.81 30.03
C PHE A 125 7.65 19.62 29.37
N GLN A 126 8.85 19.56 29.96
CA GLN A 126 10.06 20.08 29.38
C GLN A 126 11.00 18.95 28.96
N ILE A 127 11.79 19.17 27.90
CA ILE A 127 12.75 18.18 27.40
C ILE A 127 13.74 17.74 28.49
N THR A 128 14.06 18.64 29.43
CA THR A 128 14.95 18.37 30.57
C THR A 128 14.40 17.35 31.57
N ASP A 129 13.08 17.12 31.59
CA ASP A 129 12.45 16.11 32.42
C ASP A 129 12.72 14.69 31.90
N ALA A 130 13.07 14.55 30.62
CA ALA A 130 13.45 13.29 30.00
C ALA A 130 14.93 12.92 30.19
N LYS A 131 15.69 13.66 31.01
CA LYS A 131 17.07 13.28 31.36
C LYS A 131 17.07 11.94 32.11
N SER A 132 17.81 10.95 31.61
CA SER A 132 17.82 9.57 32.12
C SER A 132 17.95 9.45 33.64
N LEU A 133 18.77 10.30 34.27
CA LEU A 133 19.01 10.29 35.72
C LEU A 133 17.90 10.93 36.57
N LYS A 134 16.97 11.68 35.95
CA LYS A 134 15.85 12.36 36.63
C LYS A 134 14.53 11.58 36.51
N VAL A 135 14.49 10.54 35.66
CA VAL A 135 13.23 9.89 35.30
C VAL A 135 12.66 9.08 36.46
N GLU A 136 11.38 9.34 36.76
CA GLU A 136 10.59 8.53 37.69
C GLU A 136 9.86 7.41 36.93
N ILE A 137 9.89 6.20 37.50
CA ILE A 137 9.16 5.04 36.97
C ILE A 137 7.70 5.17 37.39
N LYS A 138 6.79 5.06 36.42
CA LYS A 138 5.35 5.12 36.59
C LYS A 138 4.72 3.88 35.99
N ASP A 139 3.61 3.48 36.59
CA ASP A 139 2.76 2.46 35.98
C ASP A 139 2.05 3.07 34.76
N TYR A 140 2.19 2.40 33.63
CA TYR A 140 1.58 2.79 32.37
C TYR A 140 0.79 1.66 31.73
N TYR A 141 0.85 0.46 32.30
CA TYR A 141 0.04 -0.65 31.81
C TYR A 141 -1.38 -0.47 32.34
N PRO A 142 -2.40 -0.69 31.50
CA PRO A 142 -3.77 -0.73 31.99
C PRO A 142 -3.91 -1.89 32.98
N LYS A 143 -4.72 -1.69 34.02
CA LYS A 143 -5.06 -2.78 34.94
C LYS A 143 -5.96 -3.77 34.19
N PRO A 144 -5.56 -5.04 34.05
CA PRO A 144 -6.35 -6.02 33.33
C PRO A 144 -7.67 -6.27 34.06
N LYS A 145 -8.75 -6.43 33.30
CA LYS A 145 -10.05 -6.85 33.86
C LYS A 145 -10.20 -8.36 33.75
N PRO A 146 -10.91 -9.02 34.69
CA PRO A 146 -11.31 -10.42 34.50
C PRO A 146 -12.03 -10.59 33.15
N ASP A 147 -11.77 -11.70 32.46
CA ASP A 147 -12.31 -12.06 31.15
C ASP A 147 -11.96 -11.15 29.95
N GLU A 148 -11.19 -10.07 30.14
CA GLU A 148 -10.84 -9.13 29.05
C GLU A 148 -10.16 -9.82 27.86
N ALA A 149 -9.23 -10.73 28.11
CA ALA A 149 -8.54 -11.47 27.05
C ALA A 149 -9.50 -12.35 26.23
N ARG A 150 -10.49 -12.96 26.88
CA ARG A 150 -11.51 -13.77 26.22
C ARG A 150 -12.43 -12.89 25.38
N GLU A 151 -12.87 -11.76 25.91
CA GLU A 151 -13.71 -10.80 25.19
C GLU A 151 -12.99 -10.25 23.95
N LEU A 152 -11.72 -9.87 24.09
CA LEU A 152 -10.89 -9.41 22.96
C LEU A 152 -10.74 -10.49 21.89
N LEU A 153 -10.54 -11.75 22.29
CA LEU A 153 -10.48 -12.87 21.35
C LEU A 153 -11.81 -13.06 20.61
N LEU A 154 -12.93 -13.04 21.32
CA LEU A 154 -14.26 -13.16 20.71
C LEU A 154 -14.51 -12.03 19.72
N GLN A 155 -14.22 -10.77 20.08
CA GLN A 155 -14.35 -9.62 19.18
C GLN A 155 -13.48 -9.77 17.92
N ALA A 156 -12.27 -10.30 18.06
CA ALA A 156 -11.38 -10.53 16.93
C ALA A 156 -11.92 -11.62 15.98
N LEU A 157 -12.48 -12.70 16.53
CA LEU A 157 -13.11 -13.77 15.75
C LEU A 157 -14.38 -13.28 15.04
N ASP A 158 -15.25 -12.56 15.74
CA ASP A 158 -16.46 -11.97 15.16
C ASP A 158 -16.13 -11.01 14.01
N TRP A 159 -15.11 -10.16 14.20
CA TRP A 159 -14.62 -9.26 13.15
C TRP A 159 -14.09 -10.02 11.94
N ALA A 160 -13.35 -11.12 12.16
CA ALA A 160 -12.82 -11.95 11.09
C ALA A 160 -13.95 -12.61 10.29
N GLU A 161 -14.97 -13.16 10.96
CA GLU A 161 -16.13 -13.76 10.29
C GLU A 161 -16.92 -12.71 9.49
N GLU A 162 -17.15 -11.52 10.07
CA GLU A 162 -17.87 -10.45 9.38
C GLU A 162 -17.11 -9.98 8.13
N LYS A 163 -15.78 -9.92 8.21
CA LYS A 163 -14.92 -9.59 7.08
C LYS A 163 -15.01 -10.65 5.98
N GLU A 164 -14.91 -11.93 6.32
CA GLU A 164 -15.07 -13.03 5.35
C GLU A 164 -16.45 -13.01 4.67
N ARG A 165 -17.51 -12.77 5.45
CA ARG A 165 -18.88 -12.67 4.91
C ARG A 165 -18.99 -11.51 3.92
N LYS A 166 -18.42 -10.34 4.25
CA LYS A 166 -18.38 -9.17 3.34
C LYS A 166 -17.61 -9.48 2.06
N GLU A 167 -16.48 -10.19 2.16
CA GLU A 167 -15.67 -10.59 1.00
C GLU A 167 -16.42 -11.56 0.07
N LYS A 168 -17.09 -12.58 0.63
CA LYS A 168 -17.94 -13.52 -0.13
C LYS A 168 -19.08 -12.80 -0.87
N ILE A 169 -19.78 -11.88 -0.20
CA ILE A 169 -20.83 -11.06 -0.85
C ILE A 169 -20.27 -10.23 -2.00
N ILE A 170 -19.05 -9.69 -1.86
CA ILE A 170 -18.40 -8.93 -2.92
C ILE A 170 -18.03 -9.84 -4.10
N GLU A 171 -17.61 -11.08 -3.83
CA GLU A 171 -17.21 -12.06 -4.83
C GLU A 171 -18.43 -12.59 -5.62
N GLU A 172 -19.53 -12.93 -4.94
CA GLU A 172 -20.80 -13.32 -5.55
C GLU A 172 -21.39 -12.20 -6.43
N ARG A 173 -21.24 -10.94 -6.01
CA ARG A 173 -21.64 -9.78 -6.83
C ARG A 173 -20.74 -9.57 -8.03
N LYS A 174 -19.47 -10.00 -7.99
CA LYS A 174 -18.57 -9.96 -9.15
C LYS A 174 -18.87 -11.09 -10.12
N SER A 175 -19.20 -12.29 -9.64
CA SER A 175 -19.54 -13.44 -10.51
C SER A 175 -20.87 -13.23 -11.25
N ASN A 176 -21.82 -12.50 -10.65
CA ASN A 176 -23.10 -12.16 -11.31
C ASN A 176 -22.99 -11.02 -12.34
N ILE A 177 -21.81 -10.39 -12.49
CA ILE A 177 -21.51 -9.45 -13.57
C ILE A 177 -20.68 -10.21 -14.61
N ILE A 178 -21.36 -10.92 -15.52
CA ILE A 178 -20.71 -11.49 -16.70
C ILE A 178 -20.32 -10.33 -17.61
N ILE A 179 -19.05 -9.91 -17.56
CA ILE A 179 -18.48 -9.02 -18.56
C ILE A 179 -17.96 -9.92 -19.69
N PRO A 180 -18.51 -9.84 -20.93
CA PRO A 180 -17.99 -10.60 -22.06
C PRO A 180 -16.50 -10.31 -22.25
N ASP A 181 -15.72 -11.35 -22.55
CA ASP A 181 -14.25 -11.36 -22.52
C ASP A 181 -13.59 -10.29 -23.42
N ASN A 182 -14.36 -9.74 -24.37
CA ASN A 182 -13.95 -8.66 -25.27
C ASN A 182 -13.91 -7.27 -24.63
N GLN A 183 -14.19 -7.11 -23.33
CA GLN A 183 -14.15 -5.83 -22.61
C GLN A 183 -13.30 -5.83 -21.33
N LYS A 184 -12.35 -6.75 -21.16
CA LYS A 184 -11.35 -6.62 -20.08
C LYS A 184 -10.40 -5.45 -20.40
N PRO A 185 -10.34 -4.39 -19.57
CA PRO A 185 -9.38 -3.31 -19.81
C PRO A 185 -7.96 -3.86 -19.63
N ASN A 186 -7.12 -3.63 -20.64
CA ASN A 186 -5.72 -4.01 -20.64
C ASN A 186 -4.95 -3.11 -19.65
N TYR A 187 -4.65 -3.62 -18.45
CA TYR A 187 -4.02 -2.85 -17.36
C TYR A 187 -2.56 -2.43 -17.61
N ASN A 188 -1.99 -2.74 -18.77
CA ASN A 188 -0.58 -2.48 -19.09
C ASN A 188 -0.32 -1.26 -19.97
N LYS A 189 -1.24 -0.29 -20.00
CA LYS A 189 -1.02 0.98 -20.69
C LYS A 189 -1.20 2.16 -19.74
N LYS A 190 -0.08 2.81 -19.39
CA LYS A 190 -0.06 4.23 -18.94
C LYS A 190 -0.45 5.10 -20.13
N ASP A 191 -1.67 4.93 -20.62
CA ASP A 191 -2.26 5.87 -21.56
C ASP A 191 -2.87 6.97 -20.69
N ASN A 192 -2.35 8.19 -20.84
CA ASN A 192 -2.99 9.43 -20.38
C ASN A 192 -4.29 9.63 -21.18
N LYS A 193 -5.25 8.71 -21.07
CA LYS A 193 -6.59 8.93 -21.58
C LYS A 193 -7.23 9.93 -20.63
N GLU A 194 -7.39 11.16 -21.11
CA GLU A 194 -8.37 12.08 -20.56
C GLU A 194 -9.72 11.37 -20.58
N PHE A 195 -10.17 10.91 -19.41
CA PHE A 195 -11.49 10.34 -19.29
C PHE A 195 -12.47 11.47 -19.57
N ASN A 196 -13.22 11.38 -20.67
CA ASN A 196 -14.41 12.20 -20.91
C ASN A 196 -15.49 11.80 -19.89
N THR A 197 -15.26 12.11 -18.62
CA THR A 197 -16.29 12.02 -17.60
C THR A 197 -17.28 13.15 -17.84
N PRO A 198 -18.60 12.87 -17.84
CA PRO A 198 -19.59 13.94 -17.90
C PRO A 198 -19.31 14.94 -16.77
N LYS A 199 -19.32 16.23 -17.09
CA LYS A 199 -19.11 17.28 -16.09
C LYS A 199 -20.46 17.69 -15.53
N ILE A 200 -20.57 17.76 -14.21
CA ILE A 200 -21.71 18.35 -13.53
C ILE A 200 -21.34 19.81 -13.29
N THR A 201 -21.91 20.72 -14.07
CA THR A 201 -21.73 22.17 -13.85
C THR A 201 -22.43 22.58 -12.56
N ASN A 202 -21.69 23.21 -11.66
CA ASN A 202 -22.13 23.72 -10.35
C ASN A 202 -23.02 22.73 -9.54
N PRO A 203 -22.47 21.59 -9.10
CA PRO A 203 -23.23 20.58 -8.38
C PRO A 203 -23.71 21.10 -7.02
N ASN A 204 -25.00 20.94 -6.76
CA ASN A 204 -25.59 21.14 -5.43
C ASN A 204 -25.17 20.00 -4.49
N ASP A 205 -24.91 20.30 -3.23
CA ASP A 205 -24.46 19.35 -2.21
C ASP A 205 -25.42 18.16 -2.04
N GLU A 206 -26.69 18.30 -2.44
CA GLU A 206 -27.67 17.22 -2.44
C GLU A 206 -27.21 15.96 -3.18
N ILE A 207 -26.50 16.12 -4.31
CA ILE A 207 -26.04 15.00 -5.13
C ILE A 207 -24.82 14.30 -4.53
N PHE A 208 -24.20 14.86 -3.49
CA PHE A 208 -22.99 14.29 -2.90
C PHE A 208 -23.29 13.07 -2.02
N PRO A 209 -22.36 12.10 -1.98
CA PRO A 209 -22.47 10.96 -1.08
C PRO A 209 -22.37 11.41 0.39
N PRO A 210 -22.92 10.62 1.33
CA PRO A 210 -22.89 10.92 2.76
C PRO A 210 -21.50 11.25 3.30
N CYS A 211 -20.45 10.56 2.82
CA CYS A 211 -19.07 10.81 3.26
C CYS A 211 -18.52 12.18 2.84
N ILE A 212 -18.84 12.65 1.64
CA ILE A 212 -18.44 14.00 1.18
C ILE A 212 -19.23 15.07 1.94
N LYS A 213 -20.52 14.84 2.18
CA LYS A 213 -21.33 15.72 3.03
C LYS A 213 -20.79 15.81 4.46
N ALA A 214 -20.34 14.69 5.02
CA ALA A 214 -19.73 14.64 6.33
C ALA A 214 -18.41 15.43 6.35
N ILE A 215 -17.56 15.31 5.32
CA ILE A 215 -16.35 16.14 5.18
C ILE A 215 -16.73 17.62 5.14
N LEU A 216 -17.73 18.02 4.33
CA LEU A 216 -18.14 19.42 4.16
C LEU A 216 -18.67 20.09 5.43
N LYS A 217 -19.11 19.30 6.42
CA LYS A 217 -19.49 19.80 7.76
C LYS A 217 -18.28 20.19 8.63
N GLY A 218 -17.07 19.86 8.20
CA GLY A 218 -15.82 20.07 8.94
C GLY A 218 -15.36 18.81 9.66
N ILE A 219 -14.05 18.72 9.87
CA ILE A 219 -13.38 17.63 10.59
C ILE A 219 -13.01 18.12 11.98
N LYS A 220 -13.52 17.43 13.00
CA LYS A 220 -13.23 17.70 14.42
C LYS A 220 -11.89 17.10 14.86
N GLY A 221 -11.68 15.82 14.56
CA GLY A 221 -10.45 15.11 14.91
C GLY A 221 -9.27 15.29 13.92
N ASP A 222 -8.37 14.31 13.94
CA ASP A 222 -7.26 14.24 13.00
C ASP A 222 -7.72 13.82 11.59
N GLY A 223 -6.90 14.10 10.56
CA GLY A 223 -7.12 13.65 9.20
C GLY A 223 -7.62 14.70 8.21
N LYS A 224 -7.65 15.99 8.58
CA LYS A 224 -7.99 17.11 7.67
C LYS A 224 -7.24 17.09 6.34
N LYS A 225 -5.96 16.68 6.33
CA LYS A 225 -5.18 16.54 5.08
C LYS A 225 -5.72 15.43 4.18
N ARG A 226 -6.16 14.31 4.76
CA ARG A 226 -6.82 13.21 4.04
C ARG A 226 -8.19 13.64 3.52
N ALA A 227 -8.96 14.33 4.35
CA ALA A 227 -10.25 14.90 3.97
C ALA A 227 -10.12 15.91 2.81
N LEU A 228 -9.14 16.82 2.89
CA LEU A 228 -8.82 17.77 1.81
C LEU A 228 -8.46 17.04 0.51
N PHE A 229 -7.63 16.00 0.58
CA PHE A 229 -7.27 15.19 -0.58
C PHE A 229 -8.50 14.52 -1.22
N ILE A 230 -9.39 13.92 -0.42
CA ILE A 230 -10.63 13.31 -0.92
C ILE A 230 -11.52 14.37 -1.59
N LEU A 231 -11.70 15.52 -0.92
CA LEU A 231 -12.59 16.58 -1.37
C LEU A 231 -12.12 17.22 -2.68
N LEU A 232 -10.82 17.55 -2.79
CA LEU A 232 -10.23 18.12 -4.00
C LEU A 232 -10.39 17.19 -5.21
N ASN A 233 -10.02 15.91 -5.05
CA ASN A 233 -10.11 14.94 -6.15
C ASN A 233 -11.57 14.70 -6.56
N PHE A 234 -12.48 14.58 -5.59
CA PHE A 234 -13.90 14.40 -5.87
C PHE A 234 -14.49 15.59 -6.66
N LEU A 235 -14.31 16.82 -6.16
CA LEU A 235 -14.86 18.03 -6.81
C LEU A 235 -14.28 18.24 -8.21
N LYS A 236 -12.98 18.02 -8.38
CA LYS A 236 -12.34 18.13 -9.69
C LYS A 236 -12.86 17.09 -10.68
N THR A 237 -13.01 15.83 -10.26
CA THR A 237 -13.45 14.77 -11.18
C THR A 237 -14.91 14.92 -11.59
N ILE A 238 -15.78 15.44 -10.73
CA ILE A 238 -17.17 15.74 -11.13
C ILE A 238 -17.29 17.02 -11.99
N GLY A 239 -16.20 17.77 -12.18
CA GLY A 239 -16.14 18.90 -13.11
C GLY A 239 -16.41 20.28 -12.52
N VAL A 240 -16.23 20.47 -11.20
CA VAL A 240 -16.31 21.80 -10.57
C VAL A 240 -15.15 22.68 -11.06
N GLU A 241 -15.41 23.95 -11.35
CA GLU A 241 -14.37 24.89 -11.79
C GLU A 241 -13.38 25.19 -10.66
N ASP A 242 -12.11 25.43 -11.03
CA ASP A 242 -11.04 25.66 -10.05
C ASP A 242 -11.31 26.86 -9.12
N LYS A 243 -12.01 27.89 -9.60
CA LYS A 243 -12.42 29.06 -8.78
C LYS A 243 -13.42 28.66 -7.69
N ASP A 244 -14.38 27.81 -8.02
CA ASP A 244 -15.40 27.32 -7.10
C ASP A 244 -14.83 26.30 -6.12
N ILE A 245 -13.91 25.44 -6.58
CA ILE A 245 -13.15 24.53 -5.71
C ILE A 245 -12.41 25.35 -4.66
N GLU A 246 -11.65 26.37 -5.08
CA GLU A 246 -10.88 27.22 -4.19
C GLU A 246 -11.76 27.88 -3.11
N LYS A 247 -12.89 28.47 -3.51
CA LYS A 247 -13.87 29.06 -2.59
C LYS A 247 -14.40 28.02 -1.59
N ARG A 248 -14.89 26.87 -2.07
CA ARG A 248 -15.44 25.79 -1.24
C ARG A 248 -14.42 25.23 -0.25
N ILE A 249 -13.16 25.12 -0.65
CA ILE A 249 -12.09 24.61 0.24
C ILE A 249 -11.78 25.61 1.36
N TYR A 250 -11.75 26.91 1.08
CA TYR A 250 -11.56 27.92 2.13
C TYR A 250 -12.72 27.93 3.12
N GLU A 251 -13.97 27.94 2.64
CA GLU A 251 -15.18 27.85 3.48
C GLU A 251 -15.22 26.56 4.31
N TRP A 252 -14.82 25.43 3.70
CA TRP A 252 -14.70 24.16 4.43
C TRP A 252 -13.62 24.22 5.51
N ASN A 253 -12.50 24.87 5.25
CA ASN A 253 -11.40 24.94 6.20
C ASN A 253 -11.75 25.71 7.48
N GLU A 254 -12.63 26.70 7.38
CA GLU A 254 -13.15 27.47 8.51
C GLU A 254 -14.08 26.66 9.41
N LYS A 255 -14.72 25.61 8.85
CA LYS A 255 -15.62 24.70 9.61
C LYS A 255 -14.85 23.62 10.38
N ASN A 256 -13.55 23.46 10.13
CA ASN A 256 -12.72 22.50 10.87
C ASN A 256 -12.43 23.01 12.28
N GLU A 257 -12.41 22.12 13.27
CA GLU A 257 -12.11 22.49 14.67
C GLU A 257 -10.75 23.20 14.80
N TYR A 258 -9.78 22.76 13.99
CA TYR A 258 -8.50 23.45 13.82
C TYR A 258 -8.21 23.63 12.32
N PRO A 259 -8.31 24.85 11.77
CA PRO A 259 -8.05 25.09 10.34
C PRO A 259 -6.64 24.66 9.90
N LEU A 260 -6.53 24.15 8.67
CA LEU A 260 -5.24 23.93 8.02
C LEU A 260 -4.57 25.27 7.71
N LYS A 261 -3.24 25.30 7.76
CA LYS A 261 -2.45 26.48 7.37
C LYS A 261 -2.75 26.87 5.92
N LYS A 262 -3.03 28.15 5.66
CA LYS A 262 -3.34 28.68 4.31
C LYS A 262 -2.30 28.28 3.26
N GLY A 263 -1.00 28.34 3.59
CA GLY A 263 0.07 27.92 2.69
C GLY A 263 0.00 26.45 2.26
N TYR A 264 -0.48 25.57 3.14
CA TYR A 264 -0.70 24.16 2.77
C TYR A 264 -1.85 24.03 1.76
N ILE A 265 -2.99 24.69 2.00
CA ILE A 265 -4.14 24.69 1.08
C ILE A 265 -3.73 25.24 -0.29
N MET A 266 -3.05 26.38 -0.33
CA MET A 266 -2.54 26.98 -1.56
C MET A 266 -1.66 26.00 -2.34
N SER A 267 -0.73 25.31 -1.67
CA SER A 267 0.12 24.33 -2.33
C SER A 267 -0.67 23.18 -2.98
N GLN A 268 -1.74 22.71 -2.31
CA GLN A 268 -2.58 21.63 -2.81
C GLN A 268 -3.43 22.09 -4.01
N LEU A 269 -4.02 23.30 -3.94
CA LEU A 269 -4.78 23.89 -5.04
C LEU A 269 -3.88 24.13 -6.26
N SER A 270 -2.69 24.72 -6.09
CA SER A 270 -1.74 24.93 -7.19
C SER A 270 -1.24 23.62 -7.80
N TRP A 271 -1.05 22.58 -6.99
CA TRP A 271 -0.74 21.25 -7.52
C TRP A 271 -1.91 20.69 -8.31
N GLN A 272 -3.14 20.82 -7.80
CA GLN A 272 -4.33 20.33 -8.47
C GLN A 272 -4.61 21.04 -9.79
N LYS A 273 -4.42 22.36 -9.88
CA LYS A 273 -4.60 23.15 -11.12
C LYS A 273 -3.65 22.69 -12.24
N ARG A 274 -2.42 22.32 -11.88
CA ARG A 274 -1.37 21.93 -12.86
C ARG A 274 -1.45 20.49 -13.34
N ASN A 275 -2.02 19.59 -12.55
CA ASN A 275 -2.06 18.16 -12.87
C ASN A 275 -3.40 17.76 -13.50
N SER A 276 -3.47 16.60 -14.15
CA SER A 276 -4.74 16.04 -14.62
C SER A 276 -5.66 15.67 -13.46
N SER A 277 -6.94 15.41 -13.74
CA SER A 277 -7.87 14.94 -12.71
C SER A 277 -7.45 13.55 -12.23
N ARG A 278 -7.40 13.37 -10.91
CA ARG A 278 -7.14 12.08 -10.28
C ARG A 278 -8.41 11.66 -9.56
N MET A 279 -8.80 10.39 -9.74
CA MET A 279 -9.97 9.88 -9.04
C MET A 279 -9.76 9.93 -7.51
N PRO A 280 -10.79 10.31 -6.74
CA PRO A 280 -10.78 10.13 -5.30
C PRO A 280 -10.68 8.64 -4.97
N PRO A 281 -10.23 8.29 -3.76
CA PRO A 281 -10.13 6.90 -3.34
C PRO A 281 -11.48 6.14 -3.50
N ASN A 282 -11.40 4.85 -3.79
CA ASN A 282 -12.60 4.00 -3.83
C ASN A 282 -13.25 3.92 -2.44
N CYS A 283 -14.55 3.64 -2.39
CA CYS A 283 -15.32 3.59 -1.14
C CYS A 283 -14.75 2.58 -0.11
N THR A 284 -14.03 1.56 -0.57
CA THR A 284 -13.36 0.55 0.28
C THR A 284 -12.02 1.02 0.84
N ASN A 285 -11.54 2.21 0.49
CA ASN A 285 -10.27 2.72 0.97
C ASN A 285 -10.32 3.04 2.47
N PRO A 286 -9.33 2.61 3.28
CA PRO A 286 -9.30 2.85 4.73
C PRO A 286 -9.45 4.32 5.14
N MET A 287 -9.05 5.26 4.28
CA MET A 287 -9.17 6.70 4.56
C MET A 287 -10.59 7.13 4.96
N TYR A 288 -11.64 6.49 4.43
CA TYR A 288 -13.03 6.83 4.80
C TYR A 288 -13.41 6.29 6.17
N MET A 289 -12.91 5.11 6.56
CA MET A 289 -13.15 4.50 7.86
C MET A 289 -12.35 5.20 8.95
N ASP A 290 -11.07 5.48 8.70
CA ASP A 290 -10.19 6.17 9.64
C ASP A 290 -10.67 7.57 10.01
N LEU A 291 -11.36 8.24 9.07
CA LEU A 291 -11.95 9.56 9.28
C LEU A 291 -13.31 9.48 9.99
N GLN A 292 -13.89 8.28 10.17
CA GLN A 292 -15.22 8.06 10.76
C GLN A 292 -16.33 8.88 10.08
N ILE A 293 -16.22 9.08 8.76
CA ILE A 293 -17.16 9.88 7.94
C ILE A 293 -18.11 9.02 7.10
N CYS A 294 -17.94 7.70 7.12
CA CYS A 294 -18.68 6.79 6.25
C CYS A 294 -20.05 6.43 6.86
N ASN A 295 -21.07 7.21 6.53
CA ASN A 295 -22.48 6.92 6.85
C ASN A 295 -23.19 6.38 5.61
N ALA A 296 -22.91 5.12 5.24
CA ALA A 296 -23.38 4.55 3.97
C ALA A 296 -24.91 4.44 3.89
N ASP A 297 -25.50 4.94 2.81
CA ASP A 297 -26.92 4.73 2.46
C ASP A 297 -27.08 3.56 1.47
N ASP A 298 -28.29 3.31 0.99
CA ASP A 298 -28.56 2.22 0.05
C ASP A 298 -27.85 2.39 -1.31
N LEU A 299 -27.63 3.63 -1.75
CA LEU A 299 -26.91 3.89 -3.00
C LEU A 299 -25.40 3.62 -2.83
N CYS A 300 -24.84 3.88 -1.64
CA CYS A 300 -23.45 3.56 -1.29
C CYS A 300 -23.14 2.06 -1.44
N LYS A 301 -24.11 1.16 -1.21
CA LYS A 301 -23.93 -0.30 -1.28
C LYS A 301 -23.69 -0.82 -2.72
N ILE A 302 -23.97 -0.02 -3.74
CA ILE A 302 -24.00 -0.43 -5.16
C ILE A 302 -22.90 0.29 -5.97
N ILE A 303 -22.12 1.16 -5.34
CA ILE A 303 -21.09 1.96 -6.00
C ILE A 303 -19.68 1.56 -5.53
N LYS A 304 -18.71 1.64 -6.44
CA LYS A 304 -17.29 1.39 -6.14
C LYS A 304 -16.54 2.66 -5.74
N ASN A 305 -16.97 3.81 -6.26
CA ASN A 305 -16.31 5.10 -6.09
C ASN A 305 -17.36 6.18 -5.76
N PRO A 306 -17.05 7.15 -4.87
CA PRO A 306 -17.97 8.23 -4.52
C PRO A 306 -18.43 9.07 -5.73
N ILE A 307 -17.63 9.16 -6.79
CA ILE A 307 -18.05 9.84 -8.03
C ILE A 307 -19.30 9.20 -8.64
N ASN A 308 -19.39 7.86 -8.61
CA ASN A 308 -20.52 7.14 -9.18
C ASN A 308 -21.81 7.44 -8.42
N TYR A 309 -21.73 7.79 -7.12
CA TYR A 309 -22.86 8.28 -6.35
C TYR A 309 -23.43 9.54 -6.99
N ALA A 310 -22.56 10.54 -7.20
CA ALA A 310 -22.92 11.85 -7.70
C ALA A 310 -23.54 11.76 -9.10
N PHE A 311 -22.93 10.99 -10.01
CA PHE A 311 -23.48 10.77 -11.35
C PHE A 311 -24.82 10.04 -11.31
N LYS A 312 -24.94 8.93 -10.56
CA LYS A 312 -26.22 8.21 -10.46
C LYS A 312 -27.34 9.10 -9.92
N LYS A 313 -27.05 9.98 -8.97
CA LYS A 313 -28.04 10.87 -8.38
C LYS A 313 -28.38 12.06 -9.30
N PHE A 314 -27.41 12.57 -10.05
CA PHE A 314 -27.60 13.61 -11.05
C PHE A 314 -28.48 13.12 -12.21
N PHE A 315 -28.14 11.97 -12.81
CA PHE A 315 -28.87 11.39 -13.94
C PHE A 315 -30.20 10.70 -13.56
N LYS A 316 -30.48 10.51 -12.27
CA LYS A 316 -31.83 10.11 -11.79
C LYS A 316 -32.78 11.30 -11.58
N LYS A 317 -32.23 12.52 -11.49
CA LYS A 317 -32.99 13.75 -11.25
C LYS A 317 -33.31 14.54 -12.53
N GLY A 318 -32.65 14.23 -13.65
CA GLY A 318 -32.99 14.71 -14.98
C GLY A 318 -33.78 13.65 -15.73
#